data_AF-A0A1Z5JQT5-F1
#
_entry.id   AF-A0A1Z5JQT5-F1
#
_cell.length_a   1.000
_cell.length_b   1.000
_cell.length_c   1.000
_cell.angle_alpha   90.00
_cell.angle_beta   90.00
_cell.angle_gamma   90.00
#
_symmetry.space_group_name_H-M   'P 1'
#
loop_
_entity.id
_entity.type
_entity.pdbx_description
1 polymer ?
#
loop_
_entity_poly.entity_id
_entity_poly.type
_entity_poly.pdbx_seq_one_letter_code
_entity_poly.pdbx_strand_id
1 'polypeptide(L)'
;MTQIQGAVDWLSDECGVPAEEMRGFRTPFLNWDDSTLQNLHQLGFLYDSSIAPVDHTANQRGRNHTWPFTLEQPNIDQFQTVKPSVQISPAPGLWEIPMWSLYDANNQAEIPMDYPNPKGGIAVITDLIHPNFLKRYNGNRAPLGLFFHASWLVANGDVFASWIQEIMDTYEDVFFVTSYETLQWMQNPVPASQYVQSCPEQKLCFAPRDTGCMFGQFNGETCQCDCTAPYCRGPDGACTEFVNCPVGPTAPTSPATSPVDKSPVTSPSSVKGCCSGSFKDCDATWCGKTEAACNACTGGMKWLSKGALNDDCKAKLWGCSADEDCCEGLKCLGSSCTSE
;
A
#
# COMPACT_ATOMS: atom_id res chain seq x y z
N MET A 1 -14.38 -7.41 22.80
CA MET A 1 -13.77 -6.07 22.77
C MET A 1 -12.26 -6.11 22.98
N THR A 2 -11.75 -6.53 24.16
CA THR A 2 -10.31 -6.45 24.51
C THR A 2 -9.36 -7.12 23.51
N GLN A 3 -9.73 -8.26 22.94
CA GLN A 3 -8.90 -8.93 21.93
C GLN A 3 -8.79 -8.13 20.62
N ILE A 4 -9.88 -7.45 20.22
CA ILE A 4 -9.92 -6.65 19.00
C ILE A 4 -9.06 -5.39 19.21
N GLN A 5 -9.27 -4.69 20.32
CA GLN A 5 -8.47 -3.51 20.65
C GLN A 5 -6.99 -3.86 20.81
N GLY A 6 -6.66 -4.95 21.51
CA GLY A 6 -5.27 -5.36 21.68
C GLY A 6 -4.56 -5.71 20.36
N ALA A 7 -5.29 -6.18 19.36
CA ALA A 7 -4.73 -6.38 18.02
C ALA A 7 -4.45 -5.06 17.30
N VAL A 8 -5.33 -4.07 17.44
CA VAL A 8 -5.12 -2.69 16.94
C VAL A 8 -3.92 -2.06 17.62
N ASP A 9 -3.86 -2.10 18.95
CA ASP A 9 -2.77 -1.53 19.74
C ASP A 9 -1.43 -2.16 19.31
N TRP A 10 -1.38 -3.50 19.21
CA TRP A 10 -0.17 -4.19 18.77
C TRP A 10 0.26 -3.81 17.35
N LEU A 11 -0.67 -3.76 16.38
CA LEU A 11 -0.34 -3.35 15.01
C LEU A 11 0.12 -1.89 14.95
N SER A 12 -0.41 -1.03 15.82
CA SER A 12 -0.02 0.37 15.86
C SER A 12 1.35 0.55 16.50
N ASP A 13 1.52 0.01 17.69
CA ASP A 13 2.73 0.18 18.50
C ASP A 13 3.93 -0.58 17.93
N GLU A 14 3.72 -1.79 17.39
CA GLU A 14 4.81 -2.70 16.98
C GLU A 14 5.06 -2.70 15.47
N CYS A 15 4.06 -2.35 14.66
CA CYS A 15 4.20 -2.31 13.20
C CYS A 15 4.11 -0.90 12.62
N GLY A 16 3.83 0.12 13.44
CA GLY A 16 3.74 1.52 13.00
C GLY A 16 2.56 1.78 12.06
N VAL A 17 1.53 0.92 12.07
CA VAL A 17 0.33 1.14 11.26
C VAL A 17 -0.57 2.13 12.00
N PRO A 18 -0.95 3.28 11.41
CA PRO A 18 -1.84 4.22 12.09
C PRO A 18 -3.18 3.54 12.42
N ALA A 19 -3.65 3.66 13.66
CA ALA A 19 -4.87 3.01 14.11
C ALA A 19 -6.10 3.42 13.27
N GLU A 20 -6.13 4.68 12.80
CA GLU A 20 -7.16 5.23 11.92
C GLU A 20 -7.20 4.62 10.50
N GLU A 21 -6.12 3.94 10.09
CA GLU A 21 -6.06 3.17 8.84
C GLU A 21 -6.56 1.72 9.03
N MET A 22 -6.68 1.24 10.28
CA MET A 22 -7.20 -0.10 10.61
C MET A 22 -8.74 -0.11 10.65
N ARG A 23 -9.35 0.00 9.47
CA ARG A 23 -10.79 0.25 9.31
C ARG A 23 -11.65 -1.01 9.30
N GLY A 24 -11.05 -2.18 9.09
CA GLY A 24 -11.74 -3.44 8.85
C GLY A 24 -11.43 -4.51 9.87
N PHE A 25 -12.39 -5.39 10.10
CA PHE A 25 -12.21 -6.58 10.93
C PHE A 25 -12.74 -7.84 10.26
N ARG A 26 -12.10 -8.97 10.57
CA ARG A 26 -12.63 -10.31 10.29
C ARG A 26 -12.32 -11.19 11.50
N THR A 27 -13.36 -11.82 12.03
CA THR A 27 -13.21 -12.68 13.21
C THR A 27 -12.51 -14.00 12.86
N PRO A 28 -11.64 -14.53 13.75
CA PRO A 28 -11.06 -15.87 13.58
C PRO A 28 -12.12 -16.95 13.37
N PHE A 29 -11.84 -17.88 12.45
CA PHE A 29 -12.73 -18.98 12.05
C PHE A 29 -14.12 -18.56 11.58
N LEU A 30 -14.31 -17.28 11.24
CA LEU A 30 -15.63 -16.69 10.93
C LEU A 30 -16.64 -16.92 12.07
N ASN A 31 -16.15 -17.10 13.29
CA ASN A 31 -16.96 -17.35 14.46
C ASN A 31 -17.47 -16.04 15.10
N TRP A 32 -18.32 -15.33 14.36
CA TRP A 32 -18.91 -14.07 14.81
C TRP A 32 -20.22 -14.32 15.60
N ASP A 33 -20.61 -13.32 16.39
CA ASP A 33 -21.92 -13.19 17.02
C ASP A 33 -22.31 -11.70 17.13
N ASP A 34 -23.48 -11.41 17.71
CA ASP A 34 -23.92 -10.02 17.91
C ASP A 34 -22.91 -9.20 18.72
N SER A 35 -22.35 -9.80 19.78
CA SER A 35 -21.37 -9.12 20.64
C SER A 35 -20.11 -8.70 19.86
N THR A 36 -19.71 -9.49 18.87
CA THR A 36 -18.59 -9.18 17.97
C THR A 36 -18.90 -7.90 17.20
N LEU A 37 -20.05 -7.84 16.54
CA LEU A 37 -20.47 -6.68 15.72
C LEU A 37 -20.68 -5.43 16.57
N GLN A 38 -21.30 -5.57 17.75
CA GLN A 38 -21.49 -4.44 18.68
C GLN A 38 -20.15 -3.92 19.23
N ASN A 39 -19.18 -4.80 19.47
CA ASN A 39 -17.84 -4.37 19.86
C ASN A 39 -17.14 -3.60 18.74
N LEU A 40 -17.24 -4.05 17.49
CA LEU A 40 -16.67 -3.32 16.34
C LEU A 40 -17.27 -1.94 16.17
N HIS A 41 -18.60 -1.85 16.27
CA HIS A 41 -19.32 -0.59 16.23
C HIS A 41 -18.88 0.36 17.35
N GLN A 42 -18.75 -0.13 18.59
CA GLN A 42 -18.28 0.67 19.73
C GLN A 42 -16.83 1.13 19.58
N LEU A 43 -15.99 0.33 18.93
CA LEU A 43 -14.59 0.66 18.65
C LEU A 43 -14.41 1.55 17.41
N GLY A 44 -15.49 1.87 16.69
CA GLY A 44 -15.45 2.75 15.52
C GLY A 44 -14.87 2.11 14.26
N PHE A 45 -14.90 0.78 14.14
CA PHE A 45 -14.55 0.11 12.88
C PHE A 45 -15.53 0.52 11.77
N LEU A 46 -15.01 0.66 10.56
CA LEU A 46 -15.83 0.98 9.39
C LEU A 46 -16.61 -0.25 8.91
N TYR A 47 -15.98 -1.42 8.92
CA TYR A 47 -16.60 -2.63 8.42
C TYR A 47 -16.18 -3.94 9.11
N ASP A 48 -17.10 -4.89 9.15
CA ASP A 48 -16.85 -6.32 9.33
C ASP A 48 -16.82 -7.03 7.97
N SER A 49 -16.10 -8.14 7.90
CA SER A 49 -16.15 -9.08 6.78
C SER A 49 -16.03 -10.49 7.32
N SER A 50 -17.00 -10.88 8.14
CA SER A 50 -17.04 -12.20 8.78
C SER A 50 -18.25 -13.04 8.38
N ILE A 51 -19.29 -12.44 7.77
CA ILE A 51 -20.58 -13.09 7.61
C ILE A 51 -20.73 -13.69 6.21
N ALA A 52 -20.84 -15.02 6.16
CA ALA A 52 -21.19 -15.72 4.94
C ALA A 52 -22.73 -15.73 4.73
N PRO A 53 -23.24 -15.29 3.56
CA PRO A 53 -24.65 -15.40 3.24
C PRO A 53 -25.03 -16.84 2.85
N VAL A 54 -26.31 -17.20 3.05
CA VAL A 54 -26.89 -18.49 2.60
C VAL A 54 -27.90 -18.31 1.46
N ASP A 55 -27.74 -17.25 0.67
CA ASP A 55 -28.67 -16.82 -0.39
C ASP A 55 -28.47 -17.57 -1.72
N HIS A 56 -27.87 -18.77 -1.73
CA HIS A 56 -27.41 -19.49 -2.93
C HIS A 56 -28.45 -19.62 -4.06
N THR A 57 -29.71 -19.87 -3.70
CA THR A 57 -30.80 -19.97 -4.69
C THR A 57 -31.27 -18.59 -5.14
N ALA A 58 -31.44 -17.66 -4.19
CA ALA A 58 -31.91 -16.30 -4.47
C ALA A 58 -30.90 -15.49 -5.30
N ASN A 59 -29.60 -15.69 -5.06
CA ASN A 59 -28.51 -15.07 -5.79
C ASN A 59 -28.19 -15.77 -7.14
N GLN A 60 -28.98 -16.78 -7.53
CA GLN A 60 -28.77 -17.57 -8.75
C GLN A 60 -27.36 -18.19 -8.83
N ARG A 61 -26.85 -18.67 -7.70
CA ARG A 61 -25.54 -19.33 -7.55
C ARG A 61 -24.38 -18.55 -8.12
N GLY A 62 -24.30 -17.27 -7.76
CA GLY A 62 -23.16 -16.42 -8.13
C GLY A 62 -23.50 -15.18 -8.95
N ARG A 63 -24.69 -15.11 -9.56
CA ARG A 63 -25.03 -14.04 -10.52
C ARG A 63 -25.60 -12.79 -9.88
N ASN A 64 -26.32 -12.90 -8.75
CA ASN A 64 -27.01 -11.79 -8.11
C ASN A 64 -26.74 -11.75 -6.61
N HIS A 65 -25.49 -11.53 -6.23
CA HIS A 65 -25.10 -11.51 -4.83
C HIS A 65 -25.48 -10.20 -4.14
N THR A 66 -25.81 -10.32 -2.84
CA THR A 66 -25.98 -9.16 -1.96
C THR A 66 -24.73 -8.30 -1.97
N TRP A 67 -24.84 -7.01 -2.31
CA TRP A 67 -23.75 -6.04 -2.19
C TRP A 67 -23.41 -5.78 -0.72
N PRO A 68 -22.24 -5.20 -0.37
CA PRO A 68 -22.01 -4.70 0.98
C PRO A 68 -23.14 -3.79 1.45
N PHE A 69 -23.43 -3.80 2.75
CA PHE A 69 -24.53 -3.04 3.32
C PHE A 69 -24.20 -2.63 4.75
N THR A 70 -24.85 -1.59 5.23
CA THR A 70 -24.74 -1.14 6.61
C THR A 70 -25.69 -1.91 7.52
N LEU A 71 -25.32 -2.12 8.78
CA LEU A 71 -26.07 -2.92 9.76
C LEU A 71 -27.24 -2.16 10.40
N GLU A 72 -28.07 -1.51 9.60
CA GLU A 72 -29.40 -1.05 10.05
C GLU A 72 -30.43 -2.19 9.99
N GLN A 73 -31.47 -2.08 10.81
CA GLN A 73 -32.53 -3.09 10.90
C GLN A 73 -33.09 -3.52 9.53
N PRO A 74 -33.42 -2.62 8.58
CA PRO A 74 -34.00 -3.04 7.30
C PRO A 74 -33.08 -3.94 6.46
N ASN A 75 -31.76 -3.77 6.58
CA ASN A 75 -30.78 -4.59 5.87
C ASN A 75 -30.58 -5.93 6.58
N ILE A 76 -30.52 -5.91 7.91
CA ILE A 76 -30.45 -7.12 8.75
C ILE A 76 -31.64 -8.06 8.44
N ASP A 77 -32.85 -7.51 8.35
CA ASP A 77 -34.08 -8.29 8.08
C ASP A 77 -34.06 -9.00 6.71
N GLN A 78 -33.30 -8.47 5.75
CA GLN A 78 -33.21 -9.00 4.38
C GLN A 78 -32.03 -9.96 4.18
N PHE A 79 -31.09 -10.01 5.13
CA PHE A 79 -29.84 -10.73 4.99
C PHE A 79 -29.85 -12.07 5.74
N GLN A 80 -29.85 -13.16 4.99
CA GLN A 80 -29.79 -14.52 5.54
C GLN A 80 -28.35 -15.00 5.65
N THR A 81 -27.98 -15.53 6.82
CA THR A 81 -26.61 -15.91 7.15
C THR A 81 -26.48 -17.41 7.45
N VAL A 82 -25.24 -17.90 7.47
CA VAL A 82 -24.92 -19.28 7.91
C VAL A 82 -25.22 -19.54 9.40
N LYS A 83 -25.54 -18.51 10.20
CA LYS A 83 -25.88 -18.62 11.63
C LYS A 83 -27.28 -18.05 11.91
N PRO A 84 -28.37 -18.72 11.47
CA PRO A 84 -29.74 -18.19 11.58
C PRO A 84 -30.24 -18.02 13.03
N SER A 85 -29.58 -18.62 14.02
CA SER A 85 -29.91 -18.45 15.44
C SER A 85 -29.31 -17.20 16.08
N VAL A 86 -28.32 -16.57 15.43
CA VAL A 86 -27.72 -15.34 15.93
C VAL A 86 -28.61 -14.16 15.55
N GLN A 87 -29.17 -13.49 16.56
CA GLN A 87 -29.93 -12.26 16.36
C GLN A 87 -28.95 -11.09 16.31
N ILE A 88 -28.89 -10.38 15.19
CA ILE A 88 -28.01 -9.22 15.03
C ILE A 88 -28.78 -7.97 15.48
N SER A 89 -28.26 -7.27 16.47
CA SER A 89 -28.72 -5.96 16.90
C SER A 89 -28.25 -4.89 15.90
N PRO A 90 -29.03 -3.84 15.62
CA PRO A 90 -28.59 -2.75 14.74
C PRO A 90 -27.28 -2.09 15.20
N ALA A 91 -26.40 -1.82 14.25
CA ALA A 91 -25.17 -1.06 14.40
C ALA A 91 -25.06 -0.04 13.24
N PRO A 92 -25.83 1.06 13.29
CA PRO A 92 -25.91 2.00 12.18
C PRO A 92 -24.53 2.54 11.77
N GLY A 93 -24.24 2.54 10.47
CA GLY A 93 -22.96 2.99 9.93
C GLY A 93 -21.82 1.96 9.93
N LEU A 94 -21.94 0.85 10.67
CA LEU A 94 -21.02 -0.30 10.53
C LEU A 94 -21.42 -1.06 9.26
N TRP A 95 -20.48 -1.22 8.33
CA TRP A 95 -20.69 -2.00 7.11
C TRP A 95 -20.42 -3.49 7.35
N GLU A 96 -21.19 -4.35 6.71
CA GLU A 96 -20.81 -5.74 6.44
C GLU A 96 -20.39 -5.85 4.98
N ILE A 97 -19.21 -6.45 4.76
CA ILE A 97 -18.76 -6.93 3.45
C ILE A 97 -18.91 -8.45 3.45
N PRO A 98 -20.01 -8.97 2.88
CA PRO A 98 -20.32 -10.39 2.98
C PRO A 98 -19.20 -11.27 2.42
N MET A 99 -18.96 -12.40 3.08
CA MET A 99 -18.05 -13.43 2.58
C MET A 99 -18.81 -14.35 1.62
N TRP A 100 -18.92 -13.93 0.37
CA TRP A 100 -19.63 -14.71 -0.66
C TRP A 100 -18.95 -16.05 -0.96
N SER A 101 -19.73 -17.12 -1.07
CA SER A 101 -19.26 -18.40 -1.61
C SER A 101 -19.00 -18.33 -3.12
N LEU A 102 -18.06 -19.14 -3.58
CA LEU A 102 -17.98 -19.53 -4.99
C LEU A 102 -18.81 -20.79 -5.21
N TYR A 103 -19.12 -21.13 -6.46
CA TYR A 103 -19.86 -22.35 -6.77
C TYR A 103 -19.13 -23.21 -7.79
N ASP A 104 -18.97 -24.48 -7.48
CA ASP A 104 -18.35 -25.47 -8.36
C ASP A 104 -19.25 -25.82 -9.58
N ALA A 105 -18.76 -26.71 -10.45
CA ALA A 105 -19.50 -27.18 -11.61
C ALA A 105 -20.81 -27.93 -11.24
N ASN A 106 -20.90 -28.48 -10.03
CA ASN A 106 -22.09 -29.14 -9.49
C ASN A 106 -23.01 -28.19 -8.72
N ASN A 107 -22.75 -26.87 -8.79
CA ASN A 107 -23.50 -25.85 -8.09
C ASN A 107 -23.44 -25.95 -6.55
N GLN A 108 -22.44 -26.67 -6.02
CA GLN A 108 -22.13 -26.70 -4.60
C GLN A 108 -21.38 -25.43 -4.21
N ALA A 109 -21.74 -24.87 -3.06
CA ALA A 109 -21.06 -23.71 -2.51
C ALA A 109 -19.70 -24.12 -1.95
N GLU A 110 -18.64 -23.50 -2.45
CA GLU A 110 -17.29 -23.59 -1.90
C GLU A 110 -17.13 -22.53 -0.83
N ILE A 111 -16.70 -22.97 0.36
CA ILE A 111 -16.55 -22.11 1.53
C ILE A 111 -15.47 -21.06 1.22
N PRO A 112 -15.75 -19.77 1.43
CA PRO A 112 -14.73 -18.75 1.31
C PRO A 112 -13.64 -19.00 2.36
N MET A 113 -12.36 -18.91 1.95
CA MET A 113 -11.11 -19.27 2.67
C MET A 113 -10.48 -20.56 2.14
N ASP A 114 -9.43 -20.40 1.32
CA ASP A 114 -8.62 -21.48 0.71
C ASP A 114 -9.42 -22.44 -0.18
N TYR A 115 -9.58 -22.08 -1.44
CA TYR A 115 -10.33 -22.90 -2.38
C TYR A 115 -9.68 -24.27 -2.60
N PRO A 116 -10.45 -25.37 -2.54
CA PRO A 116 -9.91 -26.71 -2.67
C PRO A 116 -9.14 -26.87 -3.98
N ASN A 117 -7.98 -27.52 -3.87
CA ASN A 117 -7.10 -27.71 -4.99
C ASN A 117 -6.73 -29.19 -5.23
N PRO A 118 -7.71 -30.08 -5.47
CA PRO A 118 -7.43 -31.50 -5.67
C PRO A 118 -6.62 -31.80 -6.96
N LYS A 119 -6.49 -30.84 -7.88
CA LYS A 119 -5.90 -31.03 -9.22
C LYS A 119 -4.80 -30.02 -9.59
N GLY A 120 -4.33 -29.19 -8.66
CA GLY A 120 -3.30 -28.18 -8.88
C GLY A 120 -3.84 -26.77 -9.22
N GLY A 121 -3.02 -25.73 -8.97
CA GLY A 121 -3.44 -24.32 -8.96
C GLY A 121 -4.14 -23.85 -10.25
N ILE A 122 -3.81 -24.45 -11.39
CA ILE A 122 -4.48 -24.17 -12.67
C ILE A 122 -5.96 -24.59 -12.61
N ALA A 123 -6.25 -25.77 -12.06
CA ALA A 123 -7.62 -26.28 -12.01
C ALA A 123 -8.52 -25.44 -11.12
N VAL A 124 -8.03 -24.94 -9.98
CA VAL A 124 -8.84 -24.05 -9.13
C VAL A 124 -9.14 -22.70 -9.81
N ILE A 125 -8.22 -22.20 -10.65
CA ILE A 125 -8.51 -21.03 -11.48
C ILE A 125 -9.56 -21.37 -12.55
N THR A 126 -9.33 -22.41 -13.36
CA THR A 126 -10.18 -22.71 -14.52
C THR A 126 -11.55 -23.24 -14.16
N ASP A 127 -11.65 -24.03 -13.08
CA ASP A 127 -12.86 -24.78 -12.75
C ASP A 127 -13.71 -24.08 -11.68
N LEU A 128 -13.12 -23.14 -10.92
CA LEU A 128 -13.81 -22.44 -9.84
C LEU A 128 -13.73 -20.91 -9.95
N ILE A 129 -12.53 -20.30 -9.88
CA ILE A 129 -12.40 -18.84 -9.77
C ILE A 129 -12.87 -18.14 -11.04
N HIS A 130 -12.35 -18.49 -12.22
CA HIS A 130 -12.69 -17.83 -13.48
C HIS A 130 -14.19 -17.99 -13.85
N PRO A 131 -14.82 -19.18 -13.73
CA PRO A 131 -16.27 -19.29 -13.94
C PRO A 131 -17.11 -18.44 -12.98
N ASN A 132 -16.72 -18.33 -11.71
CA ASN A 132 -17.44 -17.47 -10.75
C ASN A 132 -17.21 -15.97 -11.01
N PHE A 133 -16.02 -15.59 -11.47
CA PHE A 133 -15.77 -14.25 -12.01
C PHE A 133 -16.74 -13.95 -13.15
N LEU A 134 -16.86 -14.82 -14.16
CA LEU A 134 -17.78 -14.62 -15.28
C LEU A 134 -19.25 -14.55 -14.84
N LYS A 135 -19.66 -15.37 -13.84
CA LYS A 135 -21.02 -15.27 -13.27
C LYS A 135 -21.27 -13.90 -12.66
N ARG A 136 -20.28 -13.36 -11.94
CA ARG A 136 -20.41 -12.06 -11.28
C ARG A 136 -20.36 -10.90 -12.28
N TYR A 137 -19.43 -10.98 -13.21
CA TYR A 137 -19.23 -10.02 -14.30
C TYR A 137 -20.47 -9.93 -15.21
N ASN A 138 -21.09 -11.06 -15.55
CA ASN A 138 -22.33 -11.12 -16.35
C ASN A 138 -23.60 -11.11 -15.48
N GLY A 139 -23.46 -10.71 -14.22
CA GLY A 139 -24.50 -10.66 -13.22
C GLY A 139 -24.75 -9.23 -12.74
N ASN A 140 -25.05 -9.08 -11.46
CA ASN A 140 -25.30 -7.78 -10.83
C ASN A 140 -24.02 -7.01 -10.44
N ARG A 141 -22.84 -7.49 -10.85
CA ARG A 141 -21.52 -6.85 -10.63
C ARG A 141 -21.15 -6.60 -9.15
N ALA A 142 -21.83 -7.24 -8.20
CA ALA A 142 -21.44 -7.17 -6.77
C ALA A 142 -19.96 -7.61 -6.60
N PRO A 143 -19.22 -7.12 -5.59
CA PRO A 143 -17.79 -7.40 -5.46
C PRO A 143 -17.48 -8.90 -5.42
N LEU A 144 -16.48 -9.35 -6.17
CA LEU A 144 -15.99 -10.73 -6.11
C LEU A 144 -14.94 -10.83 -4.99
N GLY A 145 -15.35 -11.32 -3.82
CA GLY A 145 -14.43 -11.64 -2.74
C GLY A 145 -13.66 -12.94 -3.00
N LEU A 146 -12.34 -12.86 -3.08
CA LEU A 146 -11.45 -14.02 -3.14
C LEU A 146 -10.61 -14.06 -1.86
N PHE A 147 -10.89 -15.04 -0.99
CA PHE A 147 -10.36 -15.07 0.37
C PHE A 147 -9.38 -16.24 0.56
N PHE A 148 -8.17 -15.95 1.03
CA PHE A 148 -7.07 -16.90 1.13
C PHE A 148 -6.28 -16.72 2.43
N HIS A 149 -5.70 -17.80 2.92
CA HIS A 149 -4.54 -17.77 3.80
C HIS A 149 -3.26 -17.69 2.96
N ALA A 150 -2.19 -17.14 3.56
CA ALA A 150 -0.88 -17.01 2.91
C ALA A 150 -0.33 -18.37 2.44
N SER A 151 -0.57 -19.46 3.17
CA SER A 151 -0.15 -20.82 2.78
C SER A 151 -0.74 -21.28 1.45
N TRP A 152 -1.98 -20.89 1.15
CA TRP A 152 -2.59 -21.20 -0.15
C TRP A 152 -1.91 -20.43 -1.27
N LEU A 153 -1.57 -19.17 -1.04
CA LEU A 153 -0.85 -18.32 -2.00
C LEU A 153 0.60 -18.79 -2.22
N VAL A 154 1.27 -19.32 -1.21
CA VAL A 154 2.61 -19.94 -1.40
C VAL A 154 2.53 -21.09 -2.42
N ALA A 155 1.46 -21.87 -2.40
CA ALA A 155 1.29 -23.00 -3.32
C ALA A 155 0.72 -22.62 -4.70
N ASN A 156 -0.03 -21.53 -4.81
CA ASN A 156 -0.85 -21.21 -6.00
C ASN A 156 -0.66 -19.78 -6.54
N GLY A 157 0.20 -18.99 -5.91
CA GLY A 157 0.33 -17.55 -6.12
C GLY A 157 0.72 -17.18 -7.55
N ASP A 158 1.64 -17.92 -8.17
CA ASP A 158 2.07 -17.65 -9.55
C ASP A 158 0.93 -17.80 -10.56
N VAL A 159 0.12 -18.85 -10.39
CA VAL A 159 -1.04 -19.11 -11.26
C VAL A 159 -2.15 -18.09 -11.00
N PHE A 160 -2.37 -17.72 -9.74
CA PHE A 160 -3.33 -16.68 -9.40
C PHE A 160 -2.92 -15.30 -9.93
N ALA A 161 -1.65 -14.92 -9.80
CA ALA A 161 -1.12 -13.67 -10.35
C ALA A 161 -1.22 -13.63 -11.89
N SER A 162 -0.96 -14.76 -12.56
CA SER A 162 -1.15 -14.87 -14.01
C SER A 162 -2.60 -14.65 -14.42
N TRP A 163 -3.55 -15.21 -13.67
CA TRP A 163 -4.98 -14.98 -13.89
C TRP A 163 -5.38 -13.51 -13.64
N ILE A 164 -4.87 -12.86 -12.59
CA ILE A 164 -5.10 -11.43 -12.35
C ILE A 164 -4.64 -10.61 -13.58
N GLN A 165 -3.43 -10.88 -14.07
CA GLN A 165 -2.90 -10.19 -15.25
C GLN A 165 -3.78 -10.42 -16.48
N GLU A 166 -4.20 -11.66 -16.75
CA GLU A 166 -5.12 -11.97 -17.86
C GLU A 166 -6.43 -11.19 -17.75
N ILE A 167 -7.02 -11.11 -16.56
CA ILE A 167 -8.25 -10.34 -16.33
C ILE A 167 -8.03 -8.84 -16.60
N MET A 168 -6.95 -8.26 -16.09
CA MET A 168 -6.63 -6.84 -16.31
C MET A 168 -6.35 -6.52 -17.78
N ASP A 169 -5.71 -7.44 -18.51
CA ASP A 169 -5.43 -7.27 -19.94
C ASP A 169 -6.68 -7.42 -20.81
N THR A 170 -7.67 -8.18 -20.33
CA THR A 170 -8.90 -8.51 -21.09
C THR A 170 -10.06 -7.56 -20.80
N TYR A 171 -10.18 -7.07 -19.57
CA TYR A 171 -11.33 -6.31 -19.09
C TYR A 171 -10.92 -4.93 -18.58
N GLU A 172 -11.22 -3.88 -19.35
CA GLU A 172 -10.94 -2.49 -19.00
C GLU A 172 -11.82 -1.95 -17.85
N ASP A 173 -12.88 -2.69 -17.48
CA ASP A 173 -13.87 -2.32 -16.45
C ASP A 173 -13.82 -3.22 -15.21
N VAL A 174 -12.67 -3.88 -14.97
CA VAL A 174 -12.41 -4.70 -13.79
C VAL A 174 -11.24 -4.14 -12.99
N PHE A 175 -11.45 -3.95 -11.69
CA PHE A 175 -10.48 -3.35 -10.78
C PHE A 175 -10.22 -4.29 -9.60
N PHE A 176 -8.94 -4.50 -9.27
CA PHE A 176 -8.52 -5.24 -8.08
C PHE A 176 -8.24 -4.24 -6.96
N VAL A 177 -9.18 -4.12 -6.03
CA VAL A 177 -9.20 -3.07 -5.01
C VAL A 177 -9.22 -3.65 -3.59
N THR A 178 -8.86 -2.83 -2.62
CA THR A 178 -9.08 -3.13 -1.21
C THR A 178 -10.57 -3.12 -0.85
N SER A 179 -10.92 -3.74 0.28
CA SER A 179 -12.25 -3.64 0.86
C SER A 179 -12.67 -2.20 1.16
N TYR A 180 -11.71 -1.35 1.58
CA TYR A 180 -11.98 0.05 1.85
C TYR A 180 -12.34 0.84 0.58
N GLU A 181 -11.55 0.71 -0.49
CA GLU A 181 -11.83 1.34 -1.78
C GLU A 181 -13.18 0.89 -2.36
N THR A 182 -13.57 -0.38 -2.13
CA THR A 182 -14.91 -0.87 -2.49
C THR A 182 -16.00 -0.04 -1.80
N LEU A 183 -15.89 0.18 -0.49
CA LEU A 183 -16.86 0.99 0.24
C LEU A 183 -16.81 2.48 -0.16
N GLN A 184 -15.62 3.02 -0.42
CA GLN A 184 -15.48 4.39 -0.93
C GLN A 184 -16.20 4.58 -2.27
N TRP A 185 -16.03 3.64 -3.20
CA TRP A 185 -16.75 3.65 -4.47
C TRP A 185 -18.27 3.55 -4.24
N MET A 186 -18.72 2.68 -3.34
CA MET A 186 -20.16 2.54 -3.05
C MET A 186 -20.78 3.81 -2.45
N GLN A 187 -20.01 4.59 -1.68
CA GLN A 187 -20.48 5.87 -1.12
C GLN A 187 -20.56 6.98 -2.17
N ASN A 188 -19.75 6.91 -3.23
CA ASN A 188 -19.78 7.87 -4.35
C ASN A 188 -19.53 7.16 -5.68
N PRO A 189 -20.52 6.42 -6.21
CA PRO A 189 -20.31 5.53 -7.34
C PRO A 189 -20.11 6.33 -8.63
N VAL A 190 -19.04 5.97 -9.34
CA VAL A 190 -18.74 6.48 -10.68
C VAL A 190 -18.75 5.33 -11.70
N PRO A 191 -19.10 5.57 -12.97
CA PRO A 191 -18.94 4.59 -14.03
C PRO A 191 -17.48 4.13 -14.15
N ALA A 192 -17.24 2.92 -14.65
CA ALA A 192 -15.88 2.38 -14.82
C ALA A 192 -14.96 3.32 -15.64
N SER A 193 -15.49 4.01 -16.65
CA SER A 193 -14.75 5.00 -17.45
C SER A 193 -14.27 6.24 -16.70
N GLN A 194 -14.78 6.47 -15.49
CA GLN A 194 -14.41 7.58 -14.61
C GLN A 194 -13.73 7.09 -13.34
N TYR A 195 -13.70 5.78 -13.09
CA TYR A 195 -13.02 5.24 -11.94
C TYR A 195 -11.52 5.26 -12.20
N VAL A 196 -10.81 6.02 -11.37
CA VAL A 196 -9.35 6.05 -11.36
C VAL A 196 -8.91 5.35 -10.09
N GLN A 197 -8.34 4.15 -10.24
CA GLN A 197 -7.74 3.47 -9.10
C GLN A 197 -6.50 4.28 -8.68
N SER A 198 -6.64 5.04 -7.60
CA SER A 198 -5.51 5.71 -6.99
C SER A 198 -4.75 4.68 -6.15
N CYS A 199 -3.70 4.10 -6.70
CA CYS A 199 -2.62 3.65 -5.83
C CYS A 199 -1.94 4.94 -5.36
N PRO A 200 -2.11 5.39 -4.10
CA PRO A 200 -1.27 6.47 -3.63
C PRO A 200 0.18 6.06 -3.89
N GLU A 201 1.06 6.98 -4.30
CA GLU A 201 2.52 6.74 -4.36
C GLU A 201 3.11 6.49 -2.95
N GLN A 202 2.32 5.94 -2.03
CA GLN A 202 2.81 5.29 -0.84
C GLN A 202 3.69 4.13 -1.32
N LYS A 203 5.00 4.32 -1.15
CA LYS A 203 5.92 3.19 -1.03
C LYS A 203 5.36 2.29 0.06
N LEU A 204 4.62 1.25 -0.32
CA LEU A 204 4.28 0.17 0.59
C LEU A 204 5.61 -0.48 0.98
N CYS A 205 6.05 -0.18 2.19
CA CYS A 205 7.24 -0.74 2.76
C CYS A 205 6.91 -2.17 3.22
N PHE A 206 7.55 -3.17 2.64
CA PHE A 206 7.46 -4.53 3.15
C PHE A 206 8.74 -4.87 3.91
N ALA A 207 8.60 -5.54 5.05
CA ALA A 207 9.75 -6.18 5.68
C ALA A 207 10.37 -7.19 4.69
N PRO A 208 11.70 -7.39 4.72
CA PRO A 208 12.38 -8.36 3.85
C PRO A 208 11.73 -9.76 3.95
N ARG A 209 11.37 -10.35 2.79
CA ARG A 209 10.49 -11.54 2.71
C ARG A 209 11.05 -12.80 3.38
N ASP A 210 12.37 -12.99 3.41
CA ASP A 210 12.94 -14.30 3.74
C ASP A 210 13.22 -14.48 5.24
N THR A 211 13.45 -13.39 5.97
CA THR A 211 13.79 -13.42 7.41
C THR A 211 13.06 -12.36 8.23
N GLY A 212 12.36 -11.41 7.59
CA GLY A 212 11.79 -10.25 8.27
C GLY A 212 12.84 -9.48 9.08
N CYS A 213 12.39 -8.79 10.13
CA CYS A 213 13.27 -8.15 11.10
C CYS A 213 13.47 -9.07 12.33
N MET A 214 13.78 -10.36 12.13
CA MET A 214 13.82 -11.39 13.20
C MET A 214 14.71 -11.05 14.41
N PHE A 215 15.62 -10.09 14.29
CA PHE A 215 16.47 -9.58 15.37
C PHE A 215 16.32 -8.06 15.59
N GLY A 216 15.11 -7.55 15.36
CA GLY A 216 14.76 -6.13 15.46
C GLY A 216 13.26 -5.91 15.34
N GLN A 217 12.89 -4.70 14.96
CA GLN A 217 11.50 -4.34 14.61
C GLN A 217 11.48 -3.74 13.21
N PHE A 218 10.40 -3.94 12.47
CA PHE A 218 10.21 -3.25 11.20
C PHE A 218 9.66 -1.86 11.46
N ASN A 219 10.37 -0.84 10.99
CA ASN A 219 9.94 0.53 11.06
C ASN A 219 9.17 0.88 9.77
N GLY A 220 7.85 0.92 9.91
CA GLY A 220 6.91 1.25 8.82
C GLY A 220 7.06 2.68 8.28
N GLU A 221 7.61 3.61 9.06
CA GLU A 221 7.87 4.99 8.61
C GLU A 221 9.11 5.08 7.72
N THR A 222 10.20 4.39 8.09
CA THR A 222 11.47 4.42 7.36
C THR A 222 11.59 3.32 6.31
N CYS A 223 10.63 2.39 6.27
CA CYS A 223 10.64 1.18 5.46
C CYS A 223 11.83 0.23 5.74
N GLN A 224 12.27 0.10 6.99
CA GLN A 224 13.53 -0.57 7.31
C GLN A 224 13.50 -1.36 8.62
N CYS A 225 14.36 -2.38 8.77
CA CYS A 225 14.50 -3.09 10.04
C CYS A 225 15.40 -2.32 11.03
N ASP A 226 14.84 -1.91 12.17
CA ASP A 226 15.57 -1.37 13.31
C ASP A 226 16.09 -2.52 14.17
N CYS A 227 17.36 -2.87 13.98
CA CYS A 227 17.96 -4.05 14.59
C CYS A 227 18.38 -3.80 16.04
N THR A 228 18.01 -4.72 16.92
CA THR A 228 18.37 -4.68 18.33
C THR A 228 19.84 -5.10 18.49
N ALA A 229 20.63 -4.37 19.27
CA ALA A 229 22.00 -4.77 19.54
C ALA A 229 22.06 -6.20 20.16
N PRO A 230 23.01 -7.07 19.74
CA PRO A 230 24.19 -6.80 18.90
C PRO A 230 23.98 -6.98 17.39
N TYR A 231 22.74 -7.16 16.92
CA TYR A 231 22.42 -7.36 15.51
C TYR A 231 22.43 -6.03 14.73
N CYS A 232 22.54 -6.14 13.42
CA CYS A 232 22.62 -4.99 12.52
C CYS A 232 21.89 -5.29 11.22
N ARG A 233 21.65 -4.25 10.42
CA ARG A 233 20.99 -4.41 9.13
C ARG A 233 21.95 -4.95 8.08
N GLY A 234 21.65 -6.12 7.53
CA GLY A 234 22.35 -6.76 6.44
C GLY A 234 22.14 -6.06 5.09
N PRO A 235 22.88 -6.48 4.05
CA PRO A 235 22.76 -5.94 2.69
C PRO A 235 21.38 -6.13 2.04
N ASP A 236 20.64 -7.14 2.48
CA ASP A 236 19.27 -7.47 2.09
C ASP A 236 18.20 -6.66 2.86
N GLY A 237 18.63 -5.80 3.79
CA GLY A 237 17.75 -5.00 4.64
C GLY A 237 17.23 -5.73 5.89
N ALA A 238 17.51 -7.02 6.06
CA ALA A 238 17.11 -7.80 7.22
C ALA A 238 18.07 -7.59 8.40
N CYS A 239 17.67 -7.96 9.62
CA CYS A 239 18.62 -7.99 10.73
C CYS A 239 19.45 -9.27 10.67
N THR A 240 20.76 -9.12 10.78
CA THR A 240 21.74 -10.22 10.71
C THR A 240 22.70 -10.17 11.89
N GLU A 241 23.37 -11.29 12.14
CA GLU A 241 24.41 -11.38 13.18
C GLU A 241 25.54 -10.38 12.93
N PHE A 242 26.21 -9.96 14.00
CA PHE A 242 27.26 -8.93 13.95
C PHE A 242 28.36 -9.23 12.91
N VAL A 243 28.70 -10.51 12.72
CA VAL A 243 29.72 -10.96 11.75
C VAL A 243 29.33 -10.72 10.29
N ASN A 244 28.04 -10.61 10.02
CA ASN A 244 27.47 -10.39 8.70
C ASN A 244 27.02 -8.94 8.49
N CYS A 245 27.28 -8.06 9.46
CA CYS A 245 27.05 -6.64 9.27
C CYS A 245 27.80 -6.17 8.03
N PRO A 246 27.19 -5.28 7.22
CA PRO A 246 27.97 -4.47 6.32
C PRO A 246 28.98 -3.73 7.20
N VAL A 247 30.25 -4.11 7.09
CA VAL A 247 31.33 -3.34 7.69
C VAL A 247 31.22 -1.96 7.07
N GLY A 248 30.75 -0.98 7.85
CA GLY A 248 30.90 0.42 7.52
C GLY A 248 32.38 0.69 7.21
N PRO A 249 32.71 1.75 6.45
CA PRO A 249 34.09 2.03 6.06
C PRO A 249 34.98 1.92 7.29
N THR A 250 35.92 0.98 7.25
CA THR A 250 36.82 0.67 8.35
C THR A 250 37.45 1.96 8.83
N ALA A 251 37.19 2.33 10.08
CA ALA A 251 37.86 3.46 10.70
C ALA A 251 39.38 3.19 10.72
N PRO A 252 40.21 4.18 10.37
CA PRO A 252 41.65 3.99 10.20
C PRO A 252 42.32 3.66 11.54
N THR A 253 43.27 2.72 11.49
CA THR A 253 44.17 2.39 12.60
C THR A 253 44.95 3.62 13.07
N SER A 254 45.02 3.85 14.39
CA SER A 254 45.85 4.88 15.05
C SER A 254 47.06 4.24 15.76
N PRO A 255 48.12 4.98 16.18
CA PRO A 255 48.52 6.34 15.80
C PRO A 255 50.02 6.43 15.39
N ALA A 256 50.36 7.35 14.49
CA ALA A 256 51.72 7.92 14.40
C ALA A 256 51.62 9.43 14.16
N THR A 257 52.03 10.18 15.20
CA THR A 257 52.50 11.58 15.26
C THR A 257 51.97 12.62 14.26
N SER A 258 51.29 13.64 14.81
CA SER A 258 50.97 14.95 14.20
C SER A 258 52.21 15.77 13.79
N PRO A 259 52.09 16.95 13.13
CA PRO A 259 50.89 17.68 12.67
C PRO A 259 50.93 18.15 11.20
N VAL A 260 49.79 18.52 10.60
CA VAL A 260 49.49 19.84 9.99
C VAL A 260 48.07 19.85 9.39
N ASP A 261 47.30 20.79 9.94
CA ASP A 261 46.09 21.52 9.56
C ASP A 261 45.60 21.52 8.08
N LYS A 262 44.33 21.12 7.84
CA LYS A 262 43.16 21.96 7.44
C LYS A 262 42.10 21.19 6.65
N SER A 263 40.95 20.99 7.31
CA SER A 263 39.56 21.02 6.85
C SER A 263 39.05 20.18 5.64
N PRO A 264 37.74 19.84 5.64
CA PRO A 264 37.19 18.64 5.00
C PRO A 264 36.43 18.95 3.71
N VAL A 265 35.98 17.91 2.97
CA VAL A 265 34.60 17.77 2.46
C VAL A 265 34.41 16.50 1.59
N THR A 266 33.60 15.59 2.16
CA THR A 266 32.50 14.74 1.62
C THR A 266 32.56 14.00 0.28
N SER A 267 32.19 12.71 0.39
CA SER A 267 31.45 11.91 -0.61
C SER A 267 29.97 12.38 -0.78
N PRO A 268 29.35 12.16 -1.95
CA PRO A 268 27.91 12.35 -2.21
C PRO A 268 27.20 10.96 -2.17
N SER A 269 25.89 10.73 -1.97
CA SER A 269 24.68 11.55 -2.05
C SER A 269 23.57 10.89 -1.23
N SER A 270 23.07 11.57 -0.19
CA SER A 270 21.62 11.63 0.03
C SER A 270 21.15 12.79 -0.82
N VAL A 271 20.20 12.61 -1.75
CA VAL A 271 19.73 13.73 -2.58
C VAL A 271 18.90 14.67 -1.70
N LYS A 272 19.61 15.57 -1.02
CA LYS A 272 19.07 16.72 -0.31
C LYS A 272 18.97 17.84 -1.33
N GLY A 273 17.83 18.52 -1.37
CA GLY A 273 17.70 19.74 -2.14
C GLY A 273 18.83 20.73 -1.82
N CYS A 274 19.15 21.60 -2.77
CA CYS A 274 20.29 22.51 -2.66
C CYS A 274 19.94 23.89 -3.23
N CYS A 275 20.71 24.90 -2.83
CA CYS A 275 20.59 26.25 -3.39
C CYS A 275 21.49 26.40 -4.63
N SER A 276 20.98 27.07 -5.66
CA SER A 276 21.64 27.28 -6.95
C SER A 276 21.60 28.75 -7.37
N GLY A 277 22.75 29.31 -7.74
CA GLY A 277 22.85 30.61 -8.41
C GLY A 277 22.82 30.49 -9.93
N SER A 278 23.20 29.32 -10.45
CA SER A 278 23.15 29.00 -11.89
C SER A 278 21.78 28.49 -12.35
N PHE A 279 20.86 28.22 -11.42
CA PHE A 279 19.55 27.57 -11.61
C PHE A 279 19.65 26.13 -12.16
N LYS A 280 20.85 25.55 -12.16
CA LYS A 280 21.10 24.17 -12.62
C LYS A 280 21.91 23.36 -11.61
N ASP A 281 23.00 23.94 -11.11
CA ASP A 281 23.96 23.24 -10.26
C ASP A 281 23.82 23.66 -8.81
N CYS A 282 24.20 22.81 -7.85
CA CYS A 282 24.25 23.14 -6.43
C CYS A 282 25.45 24.06 -6.07
N ASP A 283 25.60 25.18 -6.76
CA ASP A 283 26.78 26.05 -6.73
C ASP A 283 26.72 27.15 -5.65
N ALA A 284 25.54 27.41 -5.06
CA ALA A 284 25.35 28.40 -3.99
C ALA A 284 25.49 27.79 -2.58
N THR A 285 26.57 27.04 -2.33
CA THR A 285 26.79 26.30 -1.07
C THR A 285 26.90 27.16 0.19
N TRP A 286 27.18 28.47 0.04
CA TRP A 286 27.29 29.46 1.13
C TRP A 286 25.93 29.99 1.60
N CYS A 287 24.85 29.67 0.88
CA CYS A 287 23.53 30.29 0.99
C CYS A 287 22.56 29.49 1.92
N GLY A 288 23.06 28.46 2.59
CA GLY A 288 22.30 27.57 3.49
C GLY A 288 21.88 26.25 2.84
N LYS A 289 21.34 25.32 3.64
CA LYS A 289 20.97 23.94 3.24
C LYS A 289 19.47 23.66 3.29
N THR A 290 18.64 24.71 3.37
CA THR A 290 17.17 24.62 3.37
C THR A 290 16.59 25.60 2.37
N GLU A 291 15.38 25.32 1.87
CA GLU A 291 14.66 26.19 0.94
C GLU A 291 14.47 27.61 1.49
N ALA A 292 14.07 27.71 2.76
CA ALA A 292 13.89 29.00 3.42
C ALA A 292 15.18 29.82 3.49
N ALA A 293 16.33 29.18 3.72
CA ALA A 293 17.63 29.86 3.75
C ALA A 293 18.06 30.31 2.34
N CYS A 294 17.85 29.46 1.34
CA CYS A 294 18.16 29.78 -0.05
C CYS A 294 17.34 30.96 -0.58
N ASN A 295 16.03 31.02 -0.26
CA ASN A 295 15.15 32.10 -0.69
C ASN A 295 15.44 33.42 0.03
N ALA A 296 15.98 33.38 1.26
CA ALA A 296 16.35 34.56 2.03
C ALA A 296 17.72 35.17 1.66
N CYS A 297 18.42 34.54 0.71
CA CYS A 297 19.81 34.84 0.39
C CYS A 297 19.93 35.81 -0.79
N THR A 298 20.91 36.70 -0.73
CA THR A 298 21.08 37.77 -1.71
C THR A 298 21.69 37.25 -3.02
N GLY A 299 21.17 37.69 -4.18
CA GLY A 299 21.80 37.42 -5.48
C GLY A 299 20.95 36.66 -6.51
N GLY A 300 19.64 36.49 -6.25
CA GLY A 300 18.71 35.85 -7.19
C GLY A 300 18.97 34.34 -7.30
N MET A 301 18.88 33.65 -6.16
CA MET A 301 19.13 32.21 -6.03
C MET A 301 17.83 31.41 -6.21
N LYS A 302 17.96 30.15 -6.59
CA LYS A 302 16.86 29.19 -6.74
C LYS A 302 17.12 27.95 -5.89
N TRP A 303 16.11 27.49 -5.16
CA TRP A 303 16.15 26.20 -4.50
C TRP A 303 15.82 25.08 -5.49
N LEU A 304 16.71 24.09 -5.61
CA LEU A 304 16.51 22.88 -6.38
C LEU A 304 16.16 21.75 -5.41
N SER A 305 14.86 21.43 -5.32
CA SER A 305 14.31 20.49 -4.34
C SER A 305 14.87 19.07 -4.45
N LYS A 306 15.35 18.68 -5.64
CA LYS A 306 15.95 17.37 -5.94
C LYS A 306 17.46 17.43 -6.21
N GLY A 307 18.13 18.52 -5.83
CA GLY A 307 19.55 18.72 -6.13
C GLY A 307 19.79 19.21 -7.56
N ALA A 308 21.02 19.11 -8.06
CA ALA A 308 21.38 19.59 -9.39
C ALA A 308 20.52 18.94 -10.49
N LEU A 309 20.10 19.74 -11.46
CA LEU A 309 19.27 19.27 -12.58
C LEU A 309 20.13 18.47 -13.56
N ASN A 310 19.68 17.27 -13.93
CA ASN A 310 20.33 16.42 -14.93
C ASN A 310 19.81 16.64 -16.36
N ASP A 311 18.92 17.61 -16.55
CA ASP A 311 18.28 17.88 -17.84
C ASP A 311 19.18 18.72 -18.75
N ASP A 312 18.89 18.72 -20.05
CA ASP A 312 19.67 19.45 -21.08
C ASP A 312 19.47 20.97 -21.07
N CYS A 313 18.74 21.51 -20.09
CA CYS A 313 18.52 22.94 -19.94
C CYS A 313 19.83 23.72 -19.69
N LYS A 314 19.90 24.97 -20.13
CA LYS A 314 21.05 25.85 -19.98
C LYS A 314 20.93 26.68 -18.70
N ALA A 315 22.00 26.64 -17.91
CA ALA A 315 22.15 27.44 -16.69
C ALA A 315 22.19 28.95 -17.00
N LYS A 316 22.25 29.80 -15.96
CA LYS A 316 22.34 31.28 -16.02
C LYS A 316 23.67 31.77 -16.66
N LEU A 317 23.84 31.45 -17.94
CA LEU A 317 25.04 31.65 -18.76
C LEU A 317 24.65 31.88 -20.23
N TRP A 318 25.65 32.21 -21.05
CA TRP A 318 25.50 32.43 -22.49
C TRP A 318 25.32 31.11 -23.26
N GLY A 319 24.45 31.11 -24.28
CA GLY A 319 24.27 30.03 -25.24
C GLY A 319 22.83 29.64 -25.59
N CYS A 320 21.80 30.37 -25.17
CA CYS A 320 20.41 30.06 -25.53
C CYS A 320 19.98 30.72 -26.85
N SER A 321 18.99 30.14 -27.52
CA SER A 321 18.32 30.67 -28.72
C SER A 321 16.83 30.92 -28.50
N ALA A 322 16.21 30.21 -27.56
CA ALA A 322 14.84 30.40 -27.10
C ALA A 322 14.72 30.20 -25.58
N ASP A 323 13.61 30.63 -24.97
CA ASP A 323 13.37 30.49 -23.52
C ASP A 323 13.37 29.03 -23.05
N GLU A 324 12.89 28.11 -23.90
CA GLU A 324 12.85 26.67 -23.64
C GLU A 324 14.25 26.04 -23.48
N ASP A 325 15.29 26.70 -24.00
CA ASP A 325 16.66 26.25 -23.82
C ASP A 325 17.16 26.47 -22.39
N CYS A 326 16.51 27.33 -21.59
CA CYS A 326 16.99 27.74 -20.27
C CYS A 326 16.36 26.92 -19.14
N CYS A 327 17.09 26.74 -18.04
CA CYS A 327 16.56 26.05 -16.86
C CYS A 327 15.41 26.85 -16.21
N GLU A 328 14.49 26.12 -15.57
CA GLU A 328 13.27 26.69 -14.97
C GLU A 328 13.56 27.90 -14.08
N GLY A 329 12.94 29.04 -14.39
CA GLY A 329 13.16 30.32 -13.70
C GLY A 329 14.11 31.28 -14.44
N LEU A 330 14.59 30.91 -15.62
CA LEU A 330 15.39 31.75 -16.52
C LEU A 330 14.67 31.98 -17.85
N LYS A 331 14.97 33.10 -18.51
CA LYS A 331 14.56 33.42 -19.89
C LYS A 331 15.77 33.74 -20.76
N CYS A 332 15.66 33.51 -22.06
CA CYS A 332 16.73 33.77 -23.01
C CYS A 332 16.73 35.24 -23.46
N LEU A 333 17.63 36.04 -22.90
CA LEU A 333 17.81 37.44 -23.27
C LEU A 333 19.20 37.66 -23.87
N GLY A 334 19.26 38.09 -25.14
CA GLY A 334 20.53 38.38 -25.83
C GLY A 334 21.46 37.17 -25.92
N SER A 335 20.88 35.98 -26.14
CA SER A 335 21.56 34.69 -26.13
C SER A 335 22.15 34.29 -24.79
N SER A 336 21.75 34.91 -23.68
CA SER A 336 22.08 34.48 -22.32
C SER A 336 20.83 34.13 -21.55
N CYS A 337 20.86 33.01 -20.82
CA CYS A 337 19.81 32.70 -19.87
C CYS A 337 19.96 33.64 -18.65
N THR A 338 18.91 34.38 -18.35
CA THR A 338 18.88 35.37 -17.25
C THR A 338 17.63 35.17 -16.40
N SER A 339 17.75 35.32 -15.09
CA SER A 339 16.60 35.31 -14.18
C SER A 339 15.81 36.61 -14.38
N GLU A 340 14.48 36.52 -14.41
CA GLU A 340 13.61 37.70 -14.37
C GLU A 340 13.81 38.53 -13.09
#